data_AF-A0A8S0QDS1-F1
#
_entry.id   AF-A0A8S0QDS1-F1
#
_cell.length_a   1.000
_cell.length_b   1.000
_cell.length_c   1.000
_cell.angle_alpha   90.00
_cell.angle_beta   90.00
_cell.angle_gamma   90.00
#
_symmetry.space_group_name_H-M   'P 1'
#
loop_
_entity.id
_entity.type
_entity.pdbx_description
1 polymer ?
#
loop_
_entity_poly.entity_id
_entity_poly.type
_entity_poly.pdbx_seq_one_letter_code
_entity_poly.pdbx_strand_id
1 'polypeptide(L)'
;MRNHHDMFSCLPQDVIFQILLKLSVKSLLQLRCVSKSFACLISNHHFIKLLTYSTAPICGGGGTDTGDPRHLLYYESTDYTKQYISFHGATEFSLCKRLEVPFESFHGYLRLVGSSNGLICLFDTNYFTYIGTVILWNPSIRKFKILPDAHWFHRFTTEFSHMAVGFGFDYVSFDFKVVQILYDRDYESERGRQALVYQIKNESWRKIEVAVPCFMHNNWSSNVLVNEAVHWLAYTRLTADGHPNCIMAFSISAEVFKVMELPRDLELNFRELRLSPSVDEKSVALFVSYSDNAGERWDMWLMNDYGKVESWMKKYSIVQNHMVPLKFLNNGEDLLEMRGENLVLLDLEKEETKNLKVSGLPLSFNTAGFVPSLALLGDGHEVVPNIVPINGNGILINDQVMVASEIDGVSRNYEG
;
A
#
# COMPACT_ATOMS: atom_id res chain seq x y z
N MET A 1 -26.45 38.64 26.14
CA MET A 1 -25.73 37.36 25.95
C MET A 1 -26.78 36.27 25.70
N ARG A 2 -26.96 35.83 24.45
CA ARG A 2 -27.84 34.70 24.14
C ARG A 2 -27.01 33.43 24.29
N ASN A 3 -27.38 32.60 25.26
CA ASN A 3 -26.88 31.23 25.37
C ASN A 3 -27.32 30.48 24.11
N HIS A 4 -26.39 30.17 23.21
CA HIS A 4 -26.59 29.10 22.25
C HIS A 4 -26.69 27.81 23.06
N HIS A 5 -27.93 27.41 23.38
CA HIS A 5 -28.23 26.06 23.80
C HIS A 5 -27.65 25.14 22.72
N ASP A 6 -26.69 24.32 23.11
CA ASP A 6 -25.96 23.43 22.21
C ASP A 6 -26.99 22.49 21.57
N MET A 7 -27.38 22.74 20.33
CA MET A 7 -28.45 22.00 19.63
C MET A 7 -28.21 20.48 19.63
N PHE A 8 -26.94 20.08 19.75
CA PHE A 8 -26.51 18.70 19.86
C PHE A 8 -26.75 18.06 21.23
N SER A 9 -26.88 18.85 22.30
CA SER A 9 -27.18 18.35 23.65
C SER A 9 -28.61 17.78 23.80
N CYS A 10 -29.50 18.09 22.84
CA CYS A 10 -30.87 17.59 22.79
C CYS A 10 -31.03 16.28 21.98
N LEU A 11 -29.98 15.84 21.27
CA LEU A 11 -30.04 14.63 20.46
C LEU A 11 -29.57 13.42 21.26
N PRO A 12 -30.24 12.26 21.14
CA PRO A 12 -29.73 11.00 21.67
C PRO A 12 -28.32 10.67 21.13
N GLN A 13 -27.46 10.09 21.97
CA GLN A 13 -26.06 9.84 21.64
C GLN A 13 -25.88 8.90 20.44
N ASP A 14 -26.78 7.94 20.27
CA ASP A 14 -26.87 7.03 19.12
C ASP A 14 -27.20 7.76 17.81
N VAL A 15 -28.08 8.77 17.85
CA VAL A 15 -28.40 9.61 16.69
C VAL A 15 -27.18 10.43 16.28
N ILE A 16 -26.49 11.04 17.25
CA ILE A 16 -25.22 11.75 17.00
C ILE A 16 -24.20 10.80 16.38
N PHE A 17 -24.07 9.59 16.90
CA PHE A 17 -23.15 8.57 16.40
C PHE A 17 -23.41 8.25 14.93
N GLN A 18 -24.68 8.03 14.55
CA GLN A 18 -25.05 7.77 13.16
C GLN A 18 -24.85 8.97 12.24
N ILE A 19 -25.08 10.20 12.73
CA ILE A 19 -24.80 11.42 11.96
C ILE A 19 -23.31 11.51 11.66
N LEU A 20 -22.45 11.31 12.67
CA LEU A 20 -21.00 11.38 12.51
C LEU A 20 -20.47 10.32 11.55
N LEU A 21 -21.00 9.10 11.56
CA LEU A 21 -20.59 8.03 10.62
C LEU A 21 -20.84 8.39 9.14
N LYS A 22 -21.74 9.34 8.85
CA LYS A 22 -22.03 9.80 7.48
C LYS A 22 -21.14 10.96 7.02
N LEU A 23 -20.30 11.49 7.91
CA LEU A 23 -19.41 12.61 7.59
C LEU A 23 -18.10 12.13 6.98
N SER A 24 -17.51 12.96 6.12
CA SER A 24 -16.16 12.70 5.61
C SER A 24 -15.14 12.70 6.75
N VAL A 25 -14.04 11.98 6.57
CA VAL A 25 -12.93 11.96 7.54
C VAL A 25 -12.39 13.35 7.81
N LYS A 26 -12.35 14.22 6.79
CA LYS A 26 -11.94 15.63 6.95
C LYS A 26 -12.86 16.38 7.91
N SER A 27 -14.18 16.25 7.74
CA SER A 27 -15.17 16.88 8.63
C SER A 27 -15.09 16.31 10.04
N LEU A 28 -14.89 14.99 10.18
CA LEU A 28 -14.70 14.35 11.48
C LEU A 28 -13.48 14.91 12.21
N LEU A 29 -12.33 15.04 11.52
CA LEU A 29 -11.13 15.64 12.10
C LEU A 29 -11.35 17.09 12.55
N GLN A 30 -12.07 17.89 11.77
CA GLN A 30 -12.46 19.25 12.17
C GLN A 30 -13.36 19.25 13.41
N LEU A 31 -14.32 18.33 13.49
CA LEU A 31 -15.22 18.20 14.63
C LEU A 31 -14.49 17.80 15.92
N ARG A 32 -13.42 17.00 15.82
CA ARG A 32 -12.55 16.70 16.98
C ARG A 32 -11.90 17.97 17.55
N CYS A 33 -11.57 18.96 16.71
CA CYS A 33 -10.91 20.18 17.15
C CYS A 33 -11.85 21.16 17.87
N VAL A 34 -13.15 21.09 17.61
CA VAL A 34 -14.14 22.07 18.13
C VAL A 34 -14.90 21.58 19.37
N SER A 35 -14.94 20.28 19.65
CA SER A 35 -15.68 19.71 20.78
C SER A 35 -14.96 18.53 21.41
N LYS A 36 -14.75 18.58 22.73
CA LYS A 36 -14.18 17.47 23.52
C LYS A 36 -15.05 16.22 23.46
N SER A 37 -16.38 16.38 23.46
CA SER A 37 -17.33 15.27 23.36
C SER A 37 -17.21 14.57 22.00
N PHE A 38 -17.14 15.33 20.91
CA PHE A 38 -16.89 14.75 19.58
C PHE A 38 -15.48 14.17 19.47
N ALA A 39 -14.46 14.82 20.04
CA ALA A 39 -13.11 14.28 20.08
C ALA A 39 -13.07 12.89 20.74
N CYS A 40 -13.74 12.72 21.88
CA CYS A 40 -13.84 11.45 22.58
C CYS A 40 -14.61 10.40 21.75
N LEU A 41 -15.77 10.78 21.20
CA LEU A 41 -16.63 9.87 20.43
C LEU A 41 -15.94 9.37 19.14
N ILE A 42 -15.31 10.27 18.41
CA ILE A 42 -14.63 9.97 17.14
C ILE A 42 -13.34 9.17 17.37
N SER A 43 -12.69 9.36 18.53
CA SER A 43 -11.49 8.59 18.89
C SER A 43 -11.82 7.21 19.47
N ASN A 44 -13.10 6.88 19.66
CA ASN A 44 -13.53 5.58 20.14
C ASN A 44 -13.23 4.48 19.10
N HIS A 45 -12.61 3.39 19.52
CA HIS A 45 -12.25 2.27 18.64
C HIS A 45 -13.46 1.65 17.92
N HIS A 46 -14.63 1.59 18.58
CA HIS A 46 -15.87 1.11 17.95
C HIS A 46 -16.36 2.06 16.85
N PHE A 47 -16.23 3.38 17.05
CA PHE A 47 -16.57 4.38 16.02
C PHE A 47 -15.67 4.24 14.80
N ILE A 48 -14.34 4.18 15.00
CA ILE A 48 -13.38 3.97 13.92
C ILE A 48 -13.69 2.66 13.18
N LYS A 49 -14.05 1.61 13.93
CA LYS A 49 -14.42 0.32 13.36
C LYS A 49 -15.63 0.39 12.43
N LEU A 50 -16.69 1.03 12.88
CA LEU A 50 -17.90 1.20 12.07
C LEU A 50 -17.66 2.11 10.88
N LEU A 51 -16.87 3.18 11.04
CA LEU A 51 -16.49 4.06 9.94
C LEU A 51 -15.76 3.29 8.84
N THR A 52 -14.73 2.52 9.19
CA THR A 52 -13.98 1.70 8.23
C THR A 52 -14.87 0.66 7.54
N TYR A 53 -15.84 0.05 8.23
CA TYR A 53 -16.79 -0.87 7.59
C TYR A 53 -17.71 -0.14 6.60
N SER A 54 -18.22 1.04 6.99
CA SER A 54 -19.13 1.83 6.16
C SER A 54 -18.47 2.38 4.89
N THR A 55 -17.15 2.60 4.92
CA THR A 55 -16.37 3.10 3.78
C THR A 55 -15.69 1.99 2.97
N ALA A 56 -15.83 0.72 3.38
CA ALA A 56 -15.21 -0.40 2.70
C ALA A 56 -15.81 -0.60 1.29
N PRO A 57 -14.99 -0.90 0.26
CA PRO A 57 -15.46 -1.15 -1.11
C PRO A 57 -16.48 -2.29 -1.21
N ILE A 58 -16.37 -3.28 -0.31
CA ILE A 58 -17.17 -4.51 -0.27
C ILE A 58 -18.66 -4.23 0.01
N CYS A 59 -18.99 -3.13 0.71
CA CYS A 59 -20.36 -2.87 1.15
C CYS A 59 -21.27 -2.20 0.11
N GLY A 60 -20.85 -2.06 -1.16
CA GLY A 60 -21.72 -1.57 -2.24
C GLY A 60 -22.31 -0.18 -2.00
N GLY A 61 -21.77 0.57 -1.02
CA GLY A 61 -22.15 1.96 -0.78
C GLY A 61 -21.62 2.77 -1.94
N GLY A 62 -22.49 3.09 -2.90
CA GLY A 62 -22.25 4.09 -3.92
C GLY A 62 -21.82 5.37 -3.21
N GLY A 63 -20.51 5.62 -3.19
CA GLY A 63 -19.97 6.87 -2.72
C GLY A 63 -20.54 7.94 -3.64
N THR A 64 -21.44 8.76 -3.11
CA THR A 64 -21.76 10.04 -3.73
C THR A 64 -20.44 10.74 -4.00
N ASP A 65 -20.34 11.37 -5.16
CA ASP A 65 -19.19 12.10 -5.66
C ASP A 65 -18.78 13.23 -4.68
N THR A 66 -18.09 12.91 -3.59
CA THR A 66 -17.74 13.86 -2.52
C THR A 66 -16.50 14.68 -2.86
N GLY A 67 -15.93 14.54 -4.06
CA GLY A 67 -14.63 15.13 -4.40
C GLY A 67 -13.47 14.56 -3.57
N ASP A 68 -13.68 13.46 -2.84
CA ASP A 68 -12.64 12.77 -2.09
C ASP A 68 -11.76 11.96 -3.06
N PRO A 69 -10.43 11.98 -2.86
CA PRO A 69 -9.53 11.26 -3.76
C PRO A 69 -9.75 9.75 -3.63
N ARG A 70 -9.80 9.08 -4.78
CA ARG A 70 -10.00 7.62 -4.88
C ARG A 70 -8.77 6.89 -5.36
N HIS A 71 -7.83 7.60 -5.96
CA HIS A 71 -6.60 7.04 -6.49
C HIS A 71 -5.38 7.63 -5.81
N LEU A 72 -4.45 6.75 -5.47
CA LEU A 72 -3.08 7.05 -5.09
C LEU A 72 -2.20 6.84 -6.31
N LEU A 73 -1.40 7.83 -6.67
CA LEU A 73 -0.31 7.70 -7.62
C LEU A 73 1.00 7.80 -6.85
N TYR A 74 1.84 6.79 -7.01
CA TYR A 74 3.23 6.79 -6.57
C TYR A 74 4.11 6.86 -7.81
N TYR A 75 5.16 7.67 -7.77
CA TYR A 75 6.09 7.77 -8.89
C TYR A 75 7.50 8.13 -8.43
N GLU A 76 8.48 7.58 -9.13
CA GLU A 76 9.90 7.70 -8.81
C GLU A 76 10.55 8.74 -9.69
N SER A 77 11.41 9.59 -9.13
CA SER A 77 12.26 10.47 -9.92
C SER A 77 13.40 9.68 -10.59
N THR A 78 14.04 10.27 -11.61
CA THR A 78 15.34 9.79 -12.13
C THR A 78 16.43 9.73 -11.06
N ASP A 79 16.32 10.59 -10.06
CA ASP A 79 17.00 10.41 -8.77
C ASP A 79 16.21 9.39 -7.94
N TYR A 80 16.63 8.12 -7.98
CA TYR A 80 15.91 7.02 -7.31
C TYR A 80 15.72 7.23 -5.80
N THR A 81 16.43 8.18 -5.18
CA THR A 81 16.24 8.54 -3.77
C THR A 81 15.02 9.43 -3.52
N LYS A 82 14.43 9.98 -4.57
CA LYS A 82 13.25 10.86 -4.51
C LYS A 82 12.03 10.15 -5.07
N GLN A 83 11.08 9.85 -4.20
CA GLN A 83 9.78 9.31 -4.55
C GLN A 83 8.68 10.30 -4.20
N TYR A 84 7.61 10.31 -4.99
CA TYR A 84 6.50 11.21 -4.82
C TYR A 84 5.19 10.45 -4.73
N ILE A 85 4.25 11.00 -3.96
CA ILE A 85 2.93 10.42 -3.77
C ILE A 85 1.89 11.52 -3.97
N SER A 86 0.86 11.24 -4.75
CA SER A 86 -0.25 12.17 -5.00
C SER A 86 -1.61 11.48 -4.99
N PHE A 87 -2.62 12.27 -4.68
CA PHE A 87 -4.02 11.90 -4.69
C PHE A 87 -4.70 12.41 -5.95
N HIS A 88 -5.51 11.54 -6.56
CA HIS A 88 -6.21 11.80 -7.80
C HIS A 88 -7.72 11.48 -7.69
N GLY A 89 -8.52 12.25 -8.42
CA GLY A 89 -9.98 12.12 -8.47
C GLY A 89 -10.43 10.87 -9.23
N ALA A 90 -11.64 10.39 -8.94
CA ALA A 90 -12.13 9.09 -9.41
C ALA A 90 -12.37 9.02 -10.93
N THR A 91 -12.96 10.07 -11.51
CA THR A 91 -13.51 10.03 -12.88
C THR A 91 -12.51 10.48 -13.94
N GLU A 92 -11.72 11.52 -13.67
CA GLU A 92 -10.79 12.09 -14.66
C GLU A 92 -9.33 11.92 -14.27
N PHE A 93 -9.05 11.19 -13.19
CA PHE A 93 -7.72 11.05 -12.61
C PHE A 93 -6.99 12.39 -12.36
N SER A 94 -7.76 13.47 -12.15
CA SER A 94 -7.21 14.80 -11.96
C SER A 94 -6.48 14.92 -10.63
N LEU A 95 -5.35 15.63 -10.62
CA LEU A 95 -4.55 15.83 -9.41
C LEU A 95 -5.35 16.60 -8.35
N CYS A 96 -5.65 15.96 -7.23
CA CYS A 96 -6.29 16.60 -6.07
C CYS A 96 -5.25 17.23 -5.14
N LYS A 97 -4.21 16.46 -4.79
CA LYS A 97 -3.21 16.89 -3.79
C LYS A 97 -1.92 16.09 -3.92
N ARG A 98 -0.77 16.78 -3.91
CA ARG A 98 0.53 16.13 -3.68
C ARG A 98 0.77 15.97 -2.18
N LEU A 99 1.29 14.81 -1.80
CA LEU A 99 1.60 14.50 -0.40
C LEU A 99 3.10 14.66 -0.16
N GLU A 100 3.40 15.22 1.01
CA GLU A 100 4.76 15.26 1.54
C GLU A 100 4.89 14.06 2.48
N VAL A 101 5.87 13.20 2.17
CA VAL A 101 6.20 12.08 3.04
C VAL A 101 6.84 12.67 4.30
N PRO A 102 6.27 12.41 5.49
CA PRO A 102 6.64 13.15 6.70
C PRO A 102 7.85 12.57 7.43
N PHE A 103 8.61 11.70 6.78
CA PHE A 103 9.79 11.04 7.32
C PHE A 103 10.83 10.90 6.22
N GLU A 104 12.10 10.90 6.62
CA GLU A 104 13.20 10.58 5.72
C GLU A 104 13.30 9.06 5.59
N SER A 105 13.66 8.59 4.38
CA SER A 105 13.93 7.18 4.14
C SER A 105 15.23 6.79 4.83
N PHE A 106 15.20 5.72 5.62
CA PHE A 106 16.35 5.13 6.30
C PHE A 106 17.32 4.47 5.31
N HIS A 107 16.79 3.90 4.22
CA HIS A 107 17.58 3.10 3.28
C HIS A 107 17.75 3.76 1.90
N GLY A 108 17.13 4.91 1.69
CA GLY A 108 17.20 5.74 0.49
C GLY A 108 16.20 5.40 -0.59
N TYR A 109 15.32 4.40 -0.43
CA TYR A 109 14.29 4.07 -1.43
C TYR A 109 12.99 3.56 -0.79
N LEU A 110 11.90 4.30 -1.01
CA LEU A 110 10.56 3.96 -0.50
C LEU A 110 9.71 3.31 -1.57
N ARG A 111 9.47 2.00 -1.48
CA ARG A 111 8.57 1.30 -2.39
C ARG A 111 7.12 1.36 -1.92
N LEU A 112 6.17 1.58 -2.82
CA LEU A 112 4.76 1.33 -2.53
C LEU A 112 4.51 -0.19 -2.41
N VAL A 113 4.01 -0.65 -1.27
CA VAL A 113 3.50 -2.02 -1.09
C VAL A 113 2.02 -2.06 -1.45
N GLY A 114 1.25 -1.06 -1.05
CA GLY A 114 -0.18 -0.99 -1.33
C GLY A 114 -0.90 -0.01 -0.40
N SER A 115 -2.22 0.05 -0.54
CA SER A 115 -3.09 0.88 0.30
C SER A 115 -4.33 0.07 0.68
N SER A 116 -4.76 0.20 1.93
CA SER A 116 -5.95 -0.48 2.45
C SER A 116 -6.58 0.37 3.56
N ASN A 117 -7.88 0.61 3.47
CA ASN A 117 -8.68 1.31 4.49
C ASN A 117 -8.00 2.58 5.06
N GLY A 118 -7.43 3.39 4.16
CA GLY A 118 -6.79 4.69 4.46
C GLY A 118 -5.37 4.64 5.00
N LEU A 119 -4.80 3.44 5.15
CA LEU A 119 -3.38 3.26 5.40
C LEU A 119 -2.65 2.96 4.10
N ILE A 120 -1.54 3.66 3.89
CA ILE A 120 -0.56 3.38 2.84
C ILE A 120 0.56 2.56 3.49
N CYS A 121 0.89 1.42 2.91
CA CYS A 121 2.03 0.62 3.31
C CYS A 121 3.20 0.89 2.36
N LEU A 122 4.32 1.32 2.94
CA LEU A 122 5.57 1.60 2.26
C LEU A 122 6.63 0.62 2.76
N PHE A 123 7.54 0.26 1.87
CA PHE A 123 8.70 -0.56 2.20
C PHE A 123 9.96 0.25 1.92
N ASP A 124 10.59 0.69 2.99
CA ASP A 124 11.83 1.45 2.98
C ASP A 124 13.00 0.49 2.86
N THR A 125 13.62 0.44 1.70
CA THR A 125 14.68 -0.51 1.34
C THR A 125 15.78 0.21 0.59
N ASN A 126 16.87 -0.48 0.29
CA ASN A 126 17.84 -0.03 -0.69
C ASN A 126 17.57 -0.75 -2.02
N TYR A 127 17.89 -0.09 -3.13
CA TYR A 127 17.83 -0.63 -4.49
C TYR A 127 18.63 -1.94 -4.64
N PHE A 128 19.64 -2.18 -3.79
CA PHE A 128 20.54 -3.34 -3.93
C PHE A 128 20.31 -4.46 -2.92
N THR A 129 19.62 -4.22 -1.79
CA THR A 129 19.60 -5.18 -0.67
C THR A 129 18.26 -5.89 -0.47
N TYR A 130 17.18 -5.47 -1.15
CA TYR A 130 15.84 -6.08 -1.12
C TYR A 130 15.31 -6.47 0.28
N ILE A 131 15.85 -5.81 1.30
CA ILE A 131 15.63 -5.98 2.72
C ILE A 131 15.45 -4.56 3.26
N GLY A 132 14.50 -4.38 4.15
CA GLY A 132 14.10 -3.06 4.56
C GLY A 132 13.07 -3.06 5.66
N THR A 133 12.62 -1.85 5.97
CA THR A 133 11.69 -1.55 7.04
C THR A 133 10.30 -1.27 6.47
N VAL A 134 9.26 -1.80 7.11
CA VAL A 134 7.88 -1.51 6.72
C VAL A 134 7.39 -0.27 7.46
N ILE A 135 6.80 0.67 6.72
CA ILE A 135 6.24 1.91 7.26
C ILE A 135 4.77 1.98 6.87
N LEU A 136 3.89 2.15 7.86
CA LEU A 136 2.47 2.39 7.66
C LEU A 136 2.17 3.87 7.83
N TRP A 137 1.48 4.46 6.87
CA TRP A 137 1.22 5.89 6.86
C TRP A 137 -0.26 6.19 6.63
N ASN A 138 -0.85 6.98 7.53
CA ASN A 138 -2.17 7.59 7.34
C ASN A 138 -2.01 9.08 6.99
N PRO A 139 -2.08 9.45 5.70
CA PRO A 139 -1.99 10.85 5.29
C PRO A 139 -3.22 11.69 5.70
N SER A 140 -4.39 11.07 5.96
CA SER A 140 -5.60 11.78 6.37
C SER A 140 -5.47 12.40 7.75
N ILE A 141 -4.77 11.72 8.66
CA ILE A 141 -4.54 12.18 10.03
C ILE A 141 -3.10 12.62 10.29
N ARG A 142 -2.23 12.56 9.27
CA ARG A 142 -0.80 12.86 9.35
C ARG A 142 -0.13 12.08 10.49
N LYS A 143 -0.30 10.77 10.47
CA LYS A 143 0.40 9.86 11.38
C LYS A 143 1.04 8.72 10.62
N PHE A 144 2.16 8.24 11.12
CA PHE A 144 2.83 7.07 10.58
C PHE A 144 3.27 6.13 11.71
N LYS A 145 3.57 4.89 11.36
CA LYS A 145 4.08 3.86 12.25
C LYS A 145 5.16 3.09 11.52
N ILE A 146 6.38 3.14 12.06
CA ILE A 146 7.48 2.30 11.60
C ILE A 146 7.33 0.96 12.31
N LEU A 147 7.28 -0.14 11.56
CA LEU A 147 7.16 -1.46 12.16
C LEU A 147 8.52 -1.90 12.70
N PRO A 148 8.56 -2.58 13.87
CA PRO A 148 9.80 -3.12 14.39
C PRO A 148 10.37 -4.14 13.41
N ASP A 149 11.68 -4.31 13.42
CA ASP A 149 12.30 -5.30 12.57
C ASP A 149 11.92 -6.72 13.00
N ALA A 150 11.64 -7.57 12.02
CA ALA A 150 11.46 -9.00 12.23
C ALA A 150 12.79 -9.75 12.52
N HIS A 151 13.95 -9.07 12.47
CA HIS A 151 15.30 -9.63 12.66
C HIS A 151 15.49 -10.59 13.85
N TRP A 152 14.68 -10.49 14.92
CA TRP A 152 14.75 -11.43 16.04
C TRP A 152 14.38 -12.86 15.62
N PHE A 153 13.55 -13.03 14.61
CA PHE A 153 13.18 -14.34 14.09
C PHE A 153 14.23 -14.90 13.13
N HIS A 154 14.90 -14.06 12.34
CA HIS A 154 15.74 -14.53 11.23
C HIS A 154 16.94 -13.62 10.95
N ARG A 155 18.12 -14.24 10.93
CA ARG A 155 19.32 -13.68 10.29
C ARG A 155 19.40 -14.24 8.88
N PHE A 156 19.30 -13.37 7.88
CA PHE A 156 19.62 -13.75 6.51
C PHE A 156 21.03 -14.35 6.47
N THR A 157 21.15 -15.52 5.87
CA THR A 157 22.45 -16.21 5.85
C THR A 157 23.35 -15.72 4.71
N THR A 158 22.77 -15.01 3.73
CA THR A 158 23.48 -14.56 2.52
C THR A 158 23.02 -13.18 2.03
N GLU A 159 23.89 -12.50 1.28
CA GLU A 159 23.63 -11.22 0.61
C GLU A 159 22.57 -11.30 -0.51
N PHE A 160 22.27 -12.51 -0.99
CA PHE A 160 21.27 -12.72 -2.03
C PHE A 160 19.86 -12.82 -1.50
N SER A 161 19.66 -12.88 -0.19
CA SER A 161 18.35 -13.01 0.44
C SER A 161 17.47 -11.80 0.13
N HIS A 162 16.16 -12.01 0.01
CA HIS A 162 15.23 -10.91 -0.21
C HIS A 162 13.90 -11.10 0.51
N MET A 163 13.17 -9.99 0.63
CA MET A 163 11.84 -9.97 1.23
C MET A 163 10.79 -9.52 0.21
N ALA A 164 9.66 -10.21 0.21
CA ALA A 164 8.43 -9.70 -0.38
C ALA A 164 7.50 -9.25 0.74
N VAL A 165 6.80 -8.14 0.51
CA VAL A 165 5.87 -7.55 1.47
C VAL A 165 4.48 -7.50 0.86
N GLY A 166 3.48 -7.85 1.66
CA GLY A 166 2.07 -7.66 1.37
C GLY A 166 1.37 -6.96 2.52
N PHE A 167 0.32 -6.23 2.21
CA PHE A 167 -0.43 -5.46 3.19
C PHE A 167 -1.93 -5.54 2.90
N GLY A 168 -2.73 -5.64 3.95
CA GLY A 168 -4.18 -5.59 3.83
C GLY A 168 -4.89 -5.50 5.18
N PHE A 169 -6.19 -5.28 5.11
CA PHE A 169 -7.07 -5.27 6.27
C PHE A 169 -7.76 -6.63 6.43
N ASP A 170 -7.67 -7.20 7.62
CA ASP A 170 -8.40 -8.39 8.03
C ASP A 170 -9.77 -7.98 8.59
N TYR A 171 -10.83 -8.26 7.83
CA TYR A 171 -12.20 -7.94 8.23
C TYR A 171 -12.72 -8.86 9.35
N VAL A 172 -12.08 -10.00 9.60
CA VAL A 172 -12.45 -10.95 10.67
C VAL A 172 -11.91 -10.47 12.01
N SER A 173 -10.59 -10.25 12.14
CA SER A 173 -10.00 -9.71 13.38
C SER A 173 -10.14 -8.19 13.52
N PHE A 174 -10.61 -7.55 12.45
CA PHE A 174 -10.76 -6.10 12.35
C PHE A 174 -9.44 -5.38 12.62
N ASP A 175 -8.37 -5.85 11.99
CA ASP A 175 -7.01 -5.35 12.18
C ASP A 175 -6.29 -5.27 10.83
N PHE A 176 -5.27 -4.44 10.76
CA PHE A 176 -4.36 -4.45 9.63
C PHE A 176 -3.29 -5.50 9.84
N LYS A 177 -2.95 -6.19 8.75
CA LYS A 177 -1.85 -7.14 8.73
C LYS A 177 -0.84 -6.79 7.67
N VAL A 178 0.42 -7.02 8.01
CA VAL A 178 1.53 -7.04 7.05
C VAL A 178 2.03 -8.47 6.98
N VAL A 179 2.19 -9.00 5.78
CA VAL A 179 2.89 -10.26 5.55
C VAL A 179 4.26 -9.97 4.97
N GLN A 180 5.29 -10.57 5.56
CA GLN A 180 6.63 -10.62 5.01
C GLN A 180 6.93 -12.06 4.60
N ILE A 181 7.38 -12.24 3.36
CA ILE A 181 7.86 -13.51 2.86
C ILE A 181 9.36 -13.38 2.69
N LEU A 182 10.09 -14.17 3.46
CA LEU A 182 11.54 -14.22 3.49
C LEU A 182 12.00 -15.34 2.58
N TYR A 183 12.94 -15.01 1.71
CA TYR A 183 13.57 -15.97 0.84
C TYR A 183 15.10 -15.92 1.00
N ASP A 184 15.70 -17.05 1.37
CA ASP A 184 17.16 -17.23 1.43
C ASP A 184 17.66 -18.04 0.21
N ARG A 185 18.98 -18.15 0.03
CA ARG A 185 19.66 -18.71 -1.16
C ARG A 185 19.14 -20.08 -1.61
N ASP A 186 18.66 -20.91 -0.69
CA ASP A 186 18.02 -22.18 -1.03
C ASP A 186 16.56 -21.96 -1.52
N TYR A 187 16.38 -21.04 -2.47
CA TYR A 187 15.08 -20.65 -3.05
C TYR A 187 14.27 -21.82 -3.59
N GLU A 188 14.97 -22.84 -4.10
CA GLU A 188 14.36 -24.09 -4.56
C GLU A 188 13.87 -24.98 -3.41
N SER A 189 14.48 -24.88 -2.24
CA SER A 189 14.05 -25.62 -1.06
C SER A 189 12.85 -24.94 -0.41
N GLU A 190 11.87 -25.73 0.02
CA GLU A 190 10.77 -25.23 0.88
C GLU A 190 11.29 -24.69 2.22
N ARG A 191 12.46 -25.17 2.68
CA ARG A 191 13.06 -24.76 3.95
C ARG A 191 13.65 -23.35 3.93
N GLY A 192 14.01 -22.84 2.75
CA GLY A 192 14.55 -21.49 2.55
C GLY A 192 13.48 -20.39 2.52
N ARG A 193 12.20 -20.75 2.64
CA ARG A 193 11.06 -19.83 2.51
C ARG A 193 10.28 -19.75 3.81
N GLN A 194 10.09 -18.55 4.32
CA GLN A 194 9.38 -18.34 5.58
C GLN A 194 8.42 -17.17 5.45
N ALA A 195 7.28 -17.25 6.14
CA ALA A 195 6.32 -16.17 6.17
C ALA A 195 6.11 -15.69 7.61
N LEU A 196 6.12 -14.38 7.77
CA LEU A 196 5.84 -13.69 9.02
C LEU A 196 4.63 -12.79 8.83
N VAL A 197 3.79 -12.69 9.85
CA VAL A 197 2.63 -11.80 9.88
C VAL A 197 2.79 -10.85 11.06
N TYR A 198 2.69 -9.56 10.78
CA TYR A 198 2.53 -8.52 11.79
C TYR A 198 1.06 -8.16 11.94
N GLN A 199 0.61 -8.01 13.18
CA GLN A 199 -0.71 -7.48 13.51
C GLN A 199 -0.54 -6.15 14.25
N ILE A 200 -1.20 -5.09 13.77
CA ILE A 200 -1.02 -3.76 14.36
C ILE A 200 -1.48 -3.73 15.81
N LYS A 201 -2.62 -4.35 16.15
CA LYS A 201 -3.15 -4.33 17.53
C LYS A 201 -2.24 -5.00 18.54
N ASN A 202 -1.54 -6.05 18.13
CA ASN A 202 -0.64 -6.81 19.02
C ASN A 202 0.78 -6.27 18.99
N GLU A 203 1.08 -5.38 18.05
CA GLU A 203 2.40 -4.78 17.81
C GLU A 203 3.54 -5.78 17.64
N SER A 204 3.23 -7.00 17.21
CA SER A 204 4.18 -8.12 17.19
C SER A 204 4.19 -8.82 15.85
N TRP A 205 5.39 -9.19 15.41
CA TRP A 205 5.59 -10.20 14.37
C TRP A 205 5.39 -11.59 14.95
N ARG A 206 4.84 -12.48 14.13
CA ARG A 206 4.87 -13.92 14.38
C ARG A 206 5.12 -14.69 13.11
N LYS A 207 5.83 -15.79 13.23
CA LYS A 207 5.97 -16.77 12.15
C LYS A 207 4.66 -17.53 11.96
N ILE A 208 4.30 -17.81 10.70
CA ILE A 208 3.25 -18.76 10.36
C ILE A 208 3.88 -20.08 9.90
N GLU A 209 3.31 -21.20 10.33
CA GLU A 209 3.79 -22.55 9.97
C GLU A 209 3.18 -23.05 8.66
N VAL A 210 2.77 -22.12 7.78
CA VAL A 210 2.23 -22.44 6.46
C VAL A 210 3.38 -22.43 5.46
N ALA A 211 3.50 -23.50 4.69
CA ALA A 211 4.49 -23.59 3.62
C ALA A 211 4.23 -22.51 2.56
N VAL A 212 5.26 -21.76 2.19
CA VAL A 212 5.21 -20.79 1.09
C VAL A 212 5.39 -21.56 -0.22
N PRO A 213 4.35 -21.70 -1.06
CA PRO A 213 4.36 -22.67 -2.16
C PRO A 213 5.26 -22.26 -3.33
N CYS A 214 5.47 -20.96 -3.53
CA CYS A 214 6.20 -20.41 -4.67
C CYS A 214 7.41 -19.58 -4.22
N PHE A 215 8.36 -19.39 -5.12
CA PHE A 215 9.39 -18.36 -4.98
C PHE A 215 9.08 -17.16 -5.86
N MET A 216 9.64 -16.01 -5.49
CA MET A 216 9.57 -14.79 -6.27
C MET A 216 10.98 -14.38 -6.67
N HIS A 217 11.11 -13.71 -7.82
CA HIS A 217 12.38 -13.12 -8.20
C HIS A 217 12.67 -11.94 -7.28
N ASN A 218 13.95 -11.66 -7.04
CA ASN A 218 14.40 -10.48 -6.28
C ASN A 218 14.13 -9.14 -7.01
N ASN A 219 13.41 -9.14 -8.14
CA ASN A 219 13.08 -7.93 -8.88
C ASN A 219 11.76 -7.38 -8.33
N TRP A 220 11.86 -6.38 -7.44
CA TRP A 220 10.77 -5.65 -6.78
C TRP A 220 9.36 -6.10 -7.21
N SER A 221 8.83 -7.09 -6.50
CA SER A 221 7.58 -7.75 -6.89
C SER A 221 6.39 -6.80 -6.82
N SER A 222 5.89 -6.31 -7.96
CA SER A 222 4.59 -5.62 -7.98
C SER A 222 3.51 -6.56 -7.44
N ASN A 223 2.70 -6.06 -6.52
CA ASN A 223 1.66 -6.83 -5.85
C ASN A 223 0.32 -6.10 -5.94
N VAL A 224 -0.77 -6.86 -5.87
CA VAL A 224 -2.13 -6.30 -5.88
C VAL A 224 -2.98 -6.90 -4.77
N LEU A 225 -3.68 -6.05 -4.03
CA LEU A 225 -4.66 -6.47 -3.02
C LEU A 225 -6.04 -6.55 -3.68
N VAL A 226 -6.60 -7.75 -3.74
CA VAL A 226 -7.92 -8.04 -4.33
C VAL A 226 -8.59 -9.11 -3.47
N ASN A 227 -9.89 -8.99 -3.22
CA ASN A 227 -10.66 -10.02 -2.51
C ASN A 227 -9.98 -10.49 -1.20
N GLU A 228 -9.51 -9.54 -0.38
CA GLU A 228 -8.82 -9.78 0.90
C GLU A 228 -7.54 -10.63 0.80
N ALA A 229 -6.97 -10.75 -0.40
CA ALA A 229 -5.72 -11.45 -0.63
C ALA A 229 -4.73 -10.57 -1.39
N VAL A 230 -3.46 -10.64 -0.99
CA VAL A 230 -2.37 -10.00 -1.71
C VAL A 230 -1.85 -10.98 -2.75
N HIS A 231 -1.68 -10.53 -3.99
CA HIS A 231 -1.28 -11.36 -5.12
C HIS A 231 0.05 -10.89 -5.68
N TRP A 232 0.91 -11.85 -6.03
CA TRP A 232 2.19 -11.62 -6.66
C TRP A 232 2.37 -12.54 -7.86
N LEU A 233 3.09 -12.06 -8.88
CA LEU A 233 3.65 -12.94 -9.89
C LEU A 233 4.76 -13.78 -9.25
N ALA A 234 4.70 -15.09 -9.46
CA ALA A 234 5.57 -16.02 -8.78
C ALA A 234 5.93 -17.21 -9.67
N TYR A 235 6.80 -18.06 -9.14
CA TYR A 235 7.33 -19.22 -9.82
C TYR A 235 7.06 -20.46 -8.97
N THR A 236 6.39 -21.44 -9.56
CA THR A 236 6.29 -22.78 -8.97
C THR A 236 7.57 -23.59 -9.17
N ARG A 237 8.28 -23.31 -10.27
CA ARG A 237 9.53 -23.94 -10.71
C ARG A 237 10.32 -22.94 -11.54
N LEU A 238 11.66 -23.02 -11.50
CA LEU A 238 12.50 -22.25 -12.42
C LEU A 238 12.30 -22.75 -13.84
N THR A 239 11.88 -21.86 -14.72
CA THR A 239 11.74 -22.09 -16.15
C THR A 239 12.95 -21.54 -16.89
N ALA A 240 13.29 -22.14 -18.02
CA ALA A 240 14.46 -21.73 -18.81
C ALA A 240 14.35 -20.29 -19.35
N ASP A 241 13.12 -19.77 -19.50
CA ASP A 241 12.81 -18.41 -19.94
C ASP A 241 12.88 -17.37 -18.81
N GLY A 242 12.97 -17.79 -17.54
CA GLY A 242 13.03 -16.90 -16.38
C GLY A 242 11.74 -16.15 -16.09
N HIS A 243 10.62 -16.49 -16.73
CA HIS A 243 9.34 -15.80 -16.57
C HIS A 243 8.46 -16.39 -15.46
N PRO A 244 7.71 -15.55 -14.71
CA PRO A 244 6.74 -16.06 -13.74
C PRO A 244 5.71 -16.94 -14.44
N ASN A 245 5.37 -18.07 -13.81
CA ASN A 245 4.45 -19.06 -14.38
C ASN A 245 3.17 -19.27 -13.55
N CYS A 246 3.00 -18.51 -12.47
CA CYS A 246 1.81 -18.54 -11.63
C CYS A 246 1.58 -17.21 -10.92
N ILE A 247 0.41 -17.09 -10.32
CA ILE A 247 0.10 -16.04 -9.35
C ILE A 247 0.03 -16.69 -7.97
N MET A 248 0.85 -16.24 -7.04
CA MET A 248 0.74 -16.62 -5.63
C MET A 248 -0.15 -15.60 -4.92
N ALA A 249 -1.12 -16.08 -4.15
CA ALA A 249 -2.02 -15.25 -3.35
C ALA A 249 -1.88 -15.60 -1.87
N PHE A 250 -1.86 -14.60 -1.00
CA PHE A 250 -1.92 -14.78 0.45
C PHE A 250 -3.21 -14.17 0.98
N SER A 251 -4.09 -15.01 1.56
CA SER A 251 -5.32 -14.52 2.19
C SER A 251 -4.99 -13.88 3.53
N ILE A 252 -5.34 -12.60 3.70
CA ILE A 252 -5.03 -11.83 4.91
C ILE A 252 -5.79 -12.36 6.13
N SER A 253 -7.08 -12.66 5.95
CA SER A 253 -7.96 -13.12 7.03
C SER A 253 -7.66 -14.58 7.40
N ALA A 254 -7.50 -15.46 6.40
CA ALA A 254 -7.28 -16.89 6.61
C ALA A 254 -5.81 -17.29 6.81
N GLU A 255 -4.86 -16.41 6.46
CA GLU A 255 -3.41 -16.60 6.57
C GLU A 255 -2.88 -17.86 5.87
N VAL A 256 -3.45 -18.14 4.70
CA VAL A 256 -3.05 -19.26 3.84
C VAL A 256 -2.62 -18.78 2.48
N PHE A 257 -1.65 -19.48 1.90
CA PHE A 257 -1.23 -19.28 0.52
C PHE A 257 -2.08 -20.10 -0.45
N LYS A 258 -2.33 -19.53 -1.62
CA LYS A 258 -2.94 -20.20 -2.77
C LYS A 258 -2.08 -19.94 -4.00
N VAL A 259 -2.08 -20.91 -4.92
CA VAL A 259 -1.42 -20.77 -6.22
C VAL A 259 -2.51 -20.76 -7.28
N MET A 260 -2.44 -19.80 -8.19
CA MET A 260 -3.36 -19.63 -9.31
C MET A 260 -2.59 -19.75 -10.62
N GLU A 261 -3.21 -20.39 -11.60
CA GLU A 261 -2.67 -20.53 -12.94
C GLU A 261 -2.84 -19.22 -13.74
N LEU A 262 -1.86 -18.93 -14.60
CA LEU A 262 -1.97 -17.90 -15.63
C LEU A 262 -2.98 -18.34 -16.72
N PRO A 263 -3.41 -17.43 -17.62
CA PRO A 263 -4.25 -17.82 -18.75
C PRO A 263 -3.63 -18.96 -19.57
N ARG A 264 -4.41 -19.99 -19.93
CA ARG A 264 -3.91 -21.15 -20.67
C ARG A 264 -3.54 -20.84 -22.10
N ASP A 265 -4.23 -19.88 -22.70
CA ASP A 265 -4.02 -19.42 -24.07
C ASP A 265 -2.96 -18.31 -24.15
N LEU A 266 -2.17 -18.13 -23.10
CA LEU A 266 -1.07 -17.16 -23.07
C LEU A 266 0.05 -17.63 -23.99
N GLU A 267 0.45 -16.76 -24.93
CA GLU A 267 1.62 -17.03 -25.76
C GLU A 267 2.88 -16.94 -24.89
N LEU A 268 3.76 -17.95 -24.94
CA LEU A 268 4.89 -18.07 -23.99
C LEU A 268 6.07 -17.12 -24.26
N ASN A 269 6.05 -16.37 -25.36
CA ASN A 269 7.12 -15.45 -25.79
C ASN A 269 6.88 -14.01 -25.31
N PHE A 270 6.27 -13.81 -24.14
CA PHE A 270 6.11 -12.49 -23.55
C PHE A 270 7.41 -11.99 -22.92
N ARG A 271 7.58 -10.67 -22.81
CA ARG A 271 8.73 -10.00 -22.21
C ARG A 271 8.50 -9.66 -20.74
N GLU A 272 7.28 -9.26 -20.40
CA GLU A 272 6.94 -8.72 -19.09
C GLU A 272 5.48 -9.05 -18.73
N LEU A 273 5.25 -9.32 -17.45
CA LEU A 273 3.93 -9.50 -16.85
C LEU A 273 3.72 -8.45 -15.76
N ARG A 274 2.52 -7.88 -15.69
CA ARG A 274 2.10 -7.00 -14.59
C ARG A 274 0.71 -7.37 -14.10
N LEU A 275 0.53 -7.35 -12.78
CA LEU A 275 -0.78 -7.51 -12.17
C LEU A 275 -1.42 -6.12 -11.94
N SER A 276 -2.73 -6.08 -12.09
CA SER A 276 -3.55 -4.92 -11.75
C SER A 276 -4.88 -5.40 -11.16
N PRO A 277 -5.52 -4.66 -10.24
CA PRO A 277 -6.89 -4.98 -9.85
C PRO A 277 -7.85 -4.78 -11.03
N SER A 278 -8.94 -5.54 -11.07
CA SER A 278 -10.07 -5.25 -11.95
C SER A 278 -10.70 -3.89 -11.59
N VAL A 279 -11.53 -3.37 -12.50
CA VAL A 279 -12.27 -2.10 -12.32
C VAL A 279 -13.07 -2.05 -11.02
N ASP A 280 -13.75 -3.15 -10.69
CA ASP A 280 -14.55 -3.28 -9.47
C ASP A 280 -13.71 -3.69 -8.25
N GLU A 281 -12.40 -3.89 -8.43
CA GLU A 281 -11.43 -4.35 -7.44
C GLU A 281 -11.79 -5.71 -6.80
N LYS A 282 -12.62 -6.51 -7.48
CA LYS A 282 -13.06 -7.85 -7.02
C LYS A 282 -12.28 -9.01 -7.64
N SER A 283 -11.54 -8.75 -8.71
CA SER A 283 -10.72 -9.75 -9.38
C SER A 283 -9.39 -9.18 -9.87
N VAL A 284 -8.59 -10.03 -10.49
CA VAL A 284 -7.23 -9.72 -10.94
C VAL A 284 -7.22 -9.58 -12.47
N ALA A 285 -6.56 -8.54 -12.95
CA ALA A 285 -6.18 -8.35 -14.34
C ALA A 285 -4.67 -8.61 -14.51
N LEU A 286 -4.30 -9.10 -15.68
CA LEU A 286 -2.93 -9.39 -16.08
C LEU A 286 -2.63 -8.65 -17.38
N PHE A 287 -1.62 -7.79 -17.34
CA PHE A 287 -1.04 -7.16 -18.51
C PHE A 287 0.17 -7.94 -18.97
N VAL A 288 0.25 -8.21 -20.27
CA VAL A 288 1.27 -9.06 -20.88
C VAL A 288 1.94 -8.29 -22.01
N SER A 289 3.24 -8.06 -21.91
CA SER A 289 4.01 -7.38 -22.94
C SER A 289 4.60 -8.39 -23.92
N TYR A 290 4.47 -8.12 -25.21
CA TYR A 290 5.17 -8.84 -26.26
C TYR A 290 6.01 -7.87 -27.07
N SER A 291 7.15 -8.35 -27.57
CA SER A 291 7.99 -7.62 -28.50
C SER A 291 8.39 -8.58 -29.62
N ASP A 292 7.92 -8.28 -30.82
CA ASP A 292 8.21 -9.05 -32.02
C ASP A 292 8.57 -8.12 -33.19
N ASN A 293 8.74 -8.69 -34.38
CA ASN A 293 9.07 -7.92 -35.58
C ASN A 293 7.96 -6.92 -36.00
N ALA A 294 6.73 -7.07 -35.49
CA ALA A 294 5.60 -6.20 -35.76
C ALA A 294 5.50 -5.02 -34.76
N GLY A 295 6.23 -5.06 -33.64
CA GLY A 295 6.34 -3.96 -32.68
C GLY A 295 6.21 -4.41 -31.22
N GLU A 296 6.01 -3.45 -30.32
CA GLU A 296 5.62 -3.73 -28.94
C GLU A 296 4.09 -3.74 -28.81
N ARG A 297 3.54 -4.76 -28.15
CA ARG A 297 2.12 -4.82 -27.79
C ARG A 297 1.92 -5.18 -26.33
N TRP A 298 0.80 -4.75 -25.76
CA TRP A 298 0.34 -5.15 -24.45
C TRP A 298 -1.05 -5.78 -24.53
N ASP A 299 -1.20 -7.00 -24.07
CA ASP A 299 -2.50 -7.66 -23.95
C ASP A 299 -3.02 -7.52 -22.52
N MET A 300 -4.30 -7.13 -22.37
CA MET A 300 -4.98 -7.22 -21.07
C MET A 300 -5.85 -8.48 -20.98
N TRP A 301 -5.58 -9.28 -19.96
CA TRP A 301 -6.39 -10.42 -19.56
C TRP A 301 -7.12 -10.10 -18.26
N LEU A 302 -8.39 -10.48 -18.17
CA LEU A 302 -9.20 -10.35 -16.95
C LEU A 302 -9.69 -11.72 -16.50
N MET A 303 -9.51 -12.03 -15.22
CA MET A 303 -10.11 -13.21 -14.59
C MET A 303 -11.55 -12.85 -14.20
N ASN A 304 -12.55 -13.27 -14.98
CA ASN A 304 -13.94 -12.87 -14.73
C ASN A 304 -14.50 -13.49 -13.44
N ASP A 305 -14.16 -14.76 -13.17
CA ASP A 305 -14.51 -15.45 -11.94
C ASP A 305 -13.23 -15.61 -11.10
N TYR A 306 -13.13 -14.84 -10.02
CA TYR A 306 -11.94 -14.87 -9.15
C TYR A 306 -11.59 -16.30 -8.69
N GLY A 307 -10.33 -16.69 -8.89
CA GLY A 307 -9.77 -17.99 -8.57
C GLY A 307 -10.01 -19.10 -9.59
N LYS A 308 -10.73 -18.84 -10.70
CA LYS A 308 -11.00 -19.84 -11.74
C LYS A 308 -10.18 -19.59 -12.99
N VAL A 309 -9.29 -20.53 -13.33
CA VAL A 309 -8.38 -20.40 -14.49
C VAL A 309 -9.14 -20.34 -15.83
N GLU A 310 -10.23 -21.07 -15.95
CA GLU A 310 -11.09 -21.10 -17.14
C GLU A 310 -11.83 -19.79 -17.40
N SER A 311 -11.83 -18.86 -16.43
CA SER A 311 -12.51 -17.58 -16.54
C SER A 311 -11.63 -16.44 -17.09
N TRP A 312 -10.34 -16.71 -17.29
CA TRP A 312 -9.43 -15.76 -17.93
C TRP A 312 -9.91 -15.45 -19.35
N MET A 313 -10.02 -14.18 -19.66
CA MET A 313 -10.44 -13.70 -20.97
C MET A 313 -9.59 -12.50 -21.38
N LYS A 314 -8.99 -12.58 -22.56
CA LYS A 314 -8.36 -11.42 -23.19
C LYS A 314 -9.43 -10.39 -23.53
N LYS A 315 -9.27 -9.17 -23.05
CA LYS A 315 -10.22 -8.07 -23.27
C LYS A 315 -9.85 -7.21 -24.48
N TYR A 316 -8.58 -6.84 -24.60
CA TYR A 316 -8.07 -6.05 -25.71
C TYR A 316 -6.54 -6.16 -25.82
N SER A 317 -5.98 -5.54 -26.86
CA SER A 317 -4.54 -5.41 -27.07
C SER A 317 -4.23 -3.94 -27.38
N ILE A 318 -3.19 -3.38 -26.76
CA ILE A 318 -2.65 -2.05 -27.06
C ILE A 318 -1.43 -2.25 -27.93
N VAL A 319 -1.47 -1.76 -29.17
CA VAL A 319 -0.37 -1.87 -30.15
C VAL A 319 0.27 -0.49 -30.35
N GLN A 320 0.76 0.09 -29.26
CA GLN A 320 1.42 1.40 -29.29
C GLN A 320 2.80 1.28 -28.63
N ASN A 321 3.84 1.57 -29.42
CA ASN A 321 5.21 1.53 -28.95
C ASN A 321 5.38 2.48 -27.74
N HIS A 322 6.04 2.01 -26.68
CA HIS A 322 6.38 2.76 -25.46
C HIS A 322 5.27 3.03 -24.44
N MET A 323 4.04 2.52 -24.64
CA MET A 323 2.99 2.61 -23.61
C MET A 323 2.98 1.38 -22.72
N VAL A 324 2.88 1.60 -21.40
CA VAL A 324 2.87 0.56 -20.38
C VAL A 324 1.62 0.74 -19.53
N PRO A 325 0.70 -0.24 -19.52
CA PRO A 325 -0.52 -0.12 -18.74
C PRO A 325 -0.26 -0.22 -17.23
N LEU A 326 -0.94 0.63 -16.47
CA LEU A 326 -0.86 0.69 -15.01
C LEU A 326 -2.16 0.21 -14.36
N LYS A 327 -3.30 0.76 -14.79
CA LYS A 327 -4.61 0.49 -14.18
C LYS A 327 -5.74 0.74 -15.17
N PHE A 328 -6.69 -0.18 -15.21
CA PHE A 328 -7.97 0.01 -15.91
C PHE A 328 -8.96 0.74 -15.00
N LEU A 329 -9.56 1.82 -15.50
CA LEU A 329 -10.44 2.72 -14.74
C LEU A 329 -11.93 2.45 -14.99
N ASN A 330 -12.77 2.92 -14.07
CA ASN A 330 -14.21 2.63 -14.07
C ASN A 330 -15.01 3.32 -15.16
N ASN A 331 -14.43 4.32 -15.82
CA ASN A 331 -15.00 5.05 -16.94
C ASN A 331 -14.69 4.38 -18.30
N GLY A 332 -14.05 3.22 -18.32
CA GLY A 332 -13.64 2.54 -19.55
C GLY A 332 -12.31 3.04 -20.13
N GLU A 333 -11.62 3.95 -19.43
CA GLU A 333 -10.28 4.41 -19.82
C GLU A 333 -9.19 3.57 -19.15
N ASP A 334 -8.04 3.47 -19.81
CA ASP A 334 -6.81 2.91 -19.26
C ASP A 334 -5.84 4.00 -18.83
N LEU A 335 -5.32 3.88 -17.61
CA LEU A 335 -4.17 4.66 -17.18
C LEU A 335 -2.89 3.98 -17.68
N LEU A 336 -2.17 4.69 -18.55
CA LEU A 336 -0.93 4.23 -19.16
C LEU A 336 0.23 5.14 -18.78
N GLU A 337 1.39 4.54 -18.57
CA GLU A 337 2.69 5.19 -18.54
C GLU A 337 3.28 5.22 -19.95
N MET A 338 3.71 6.39 -20.43
CA MET A 338 4.60 6.48 -21.59
C MET A 338 6.05 6.45 -21.08
N ARG A 339 6.80 5.39 -21.44
CA ARG A 339 8.18 5.17 -20.95
C ARG A 339 9.04 6.43 -21.13
N GLY A 340 9.47 7.00 -20.01
CA GLY A 340 10.43 8.12 -19.98
C GLY A 340 9.84 9.51 -20.26
N GLU A 341 8.52 9.67 -20.34
CA GLU A 341 7.90 10.97 -20.62
C GLU A 341 6.79 11.34 -19.64
N ASN A 342 5.59 10.78 -19.84
CA ASN A 342 4.35 11.30 -19.25
C ASN A 342 3.39 10.17 -18.86
N LEU A 343 2.44 10.51 -17.98
CA LEU A 343 1.28 9.69 -17.66
C LEU A 343 0.11 10.09 -18.58
N VAL A 344 -0.56 9.11 -19.18
CA VAL A 344 -1.68 9.33 -20.11
C VAL A 344 -2.89 8.48 -19.77
N LEU A 345 -4.07 8.97 -20.10
CA LEU A 345 -5.31 8.20 -20.15
C LEU A 345 -5.58 7.81 -21.60
N LEU A 346 -5.89 6.55 -21.86
CA LEU A 346 -6.33 6.04 -23.15
C LEU A 346 -7.82 5.70 -23.07
N ASP A 347 -8.63 6.37 -23.89
CA ASP A 347 -10.00 5.96 -24.14
C ASP A 347 -9.97 4.81 -25.17
N LEU A 348 -10.30 3.59 -24.75
CA LEU A 348 -10.26 2.41 -25.60
C LEU A 348 -11.34 2.43 -26.71
N GLU A 349 -12.44 3.17 -26.53
CA GLU A 349 -13.50 3.25 -27.53
C GLU A 349 -13.17 4.26 -28.63
N LYS A 350 -12.59 5.39 -28.24
CA LYS A 350 -12.21 6.47 -29.17
C LYS A 350 -10.79 6.34 -29.71
N GLU A 351 -9.96 5.49 -29.10
CA GLU A 351 -8.52 5.40 -29.34
C GLU A 351 -7.79 6.75 -29.14
N GLU A 352 -8.32 7.59 -28.24
CA GLU A 352 -7.79 8.92 -27.95
C GLU A 352 -6.97 8.92 -26.66
N THR A 353 -5.85 9.65 -26.66
CA THR A 353 -4.98 9.78 -25.48
C THR A 353 -5.05 11.17 -24.87
N LYS A 354 -5.17 11.26 -23.54
CA LYS A 354 -5.13 12.50 -22.76
C LYS A 354 -3.93 12.52 -21.82
N ASN A 355 -3.05 13.51 -21.96
CA ASN A 355 -1.89 13.68 -21.10
C ASN A 355 -2.28 14.28 -19.74
N LEU A 356 -1.87 13.62 -18.65
CA LEU A 356 -2.19 14.00 -17.27
C LEU A 356 -1.18 14.95 -16.62
N LYS A 357 -0.12 15.34 -17.33
CA LYS A 357 0.97 16.24 -16.89
C LYS A 357 1.36 16.02 -15.42
N VAL A 358 2.26 15.08 -15.18
CA VAL A 358 2.86 14.89 -13.86
C VAL A 358 4.13 15.73 -13.77
N SER A 359 4.28 16.57 -12.74
CA SER A 359 5.51 17.35 -12.56
C SER A 359 6.60 16.48 -11.92
N GLY A 360 7.77 16.45 -12.53
CA GLY A 360 8.94 15.64 -12.16
C GLY A 360 9.59 15.05 -13.42
N LEU A 361 10.70 14.33 -13.27
CA LEU A 361 11.23 13.43 -14.31
C LEU A 361 10.95 12.01 -13.86
N PRO A 362 9.71 11.50 -14.00
CA PRO A 362 9.36 10.20 -13.46
C PRO A 362 10.02 9.06 -14.26
N LEU A 363 10.59 8.08 -13.56
CA LEU A 363 11.16 6.86 -14.13
C LEU A 363 10.15 5.71 -14.16
N SER A 364 9.25 5.66 -13.19
CA SER A 364 8.25 4.61 -13.02
C SER A 364 7.01 5.12 -12.28
N PHE A 365 5.87 4.45 -12.48
CA PHE A 365 4.61 4.75 -11.80
C PHE A 365 3.99 3.50 -11.18
N ASN A 366 3.36 3.66 -10.01
CA ASN A 366 2.47 2.68 -9.40
C ASN A 366 1.17 3.35 -8.95
N THR A 367 0.08 2.60 -8.94
CA THR A 367 -1.21 3.11 -8.45
C THR A 367 -1.84 2.20 -7.42
N ALA A 368 -2.66 2.78 -6.55
CA ALA A 368 -3.50 2.05 -5.61
C ALA A 368 -4.83 2.78 -5.40
N GLY A 369 -5.85 2.07 -4.92
CA GLY A 369 -7.06 2.69 -4.37
C GLY A 369 -6.75 3.39 -3.05
N PHE A 370 -7.38 4.54 -2.80
CA PHE A 370 -7.28 5.22 -1.51
C PHE A 370 -8.66 5.66 -1.03
N VAL A 371 -8.90 5.46 0.26
CA VAL A 371 -10.12 5.93 0.95
C VAL A 371 -9.66 6.54 2.27
N PRO A 372 -9.96 7.82 2.56
CA PRO A 372 -9.60 8.43 3.83
C PRO A 372 -10.09 7.61 5.02
N SER A 373 -9.30 7.54 6.10
CA SER A 373 -9.70 6.85 7.33
C SER A 373 -9.12 7.49 8.59
N LEU A 374 -9.64 7.02 9.74
CA LEU A 374 -9.12 7.35 11.07
C LEU A 374 -8.20 6.26 11.64
N ALA A 375 -7.68 5.36 10.79
CA ALA A 375 -6.75 4.33 11.25
C ALA A 375 -5.47 4.95 11.85
N LEU A 376 -4.88 4.34 12.89
CA LEU A 376 -3.73 4.86 13.66
C LEU A 376 -3.97 6.14 14.48
N LEU A 377 -5.24 6.53 14.72
CA LEU A 377 -5.54 7.74 15.49
C LEU A 377 -4.93 7.73 16.91
N GLY A 378 -4.96 6.58 17.59
CA GLY A 378 -4.37 6.38 18.91
C GLY A 378 -2.91 5.96 18.90
N ASP A 379 -2.46 5.23 17.88
CA ASP A 379 -1.25 4.40 17.95
C ASP A 379 -0.15 4.78 16.93
N GLY A 380 -0.34 5.88 16.18
CA GLY A 380 0.65 6.41 15.24
C GLY A 380 1.45 7.57 15.82
N HIS A 381 2.72 7.68 15.40
CA HIS A 381 3.57 8.84 15.68
C HIS A 381 3.03 10.08 14.96
N GLU A 382 3.02 11.22 15.66
CA GLU A 382 2.65 12.49 15.06
C GLU A 382 3.73 12.98 14.10
N VAL A 383 3.28 13.57 12.99
CA VAL A 383 4.16 14.32 12.10
C VAL A 383 4.49 15.65 12.77
N VAL A 384 5.66 15.75 13.39
CA VAL A 384 6.20 17.02 13.86
C VAL A 384 6.78 17.75 12.65
N PRO A 385 6.34 18.98 12.34
CA PRO A 385 6.94 19.76 11.26
C PRO A 385 8.40 20.07 11.64
N ASN A 386 9.35 19.55 10.86
CA ASN A 386 10.79 19.80 10.95
C ASN A 386 11.45 19.42 12.29
N ILE A 387 11.89 18.16 12.40
CA ILE A 387 13.06 17.82 13.20
C ILE A 387 14.03 17.13 12.26
N VAL A 388 15.11 17.83 11.90
CA VAL A 388 16.26 17.28 11.19
C VAL A 388 16.92 16.26 12.13
N PRO A 389 17.10 15.00 11.75
CA PRO A 389 17.90 14.08 12.54
C PRO A 389 19.36 14.54 12.46
N ILE A 390 19.90 15.07 13.56
CA ILE A 390 21.34 15.24 13.69
C ILE A 390 21.92 13.86 14.01
N ASN A 391 22.77 13.35 13.12
CA ASN A 391 23.57 12.16 13.38
C ASN A 391 24.34 12.32 14.71
N GLY A 392 24.08 11.41 15.65
CA GLY A 392 24.88 11.22 16.86
C GLY A 392 24.29 11.83 18.13
N ASN A 393 23.68 10.98 18.96
CA ASN A 393 23.42 11.12 20.40
C ASN A 393 23.07 12.52 20.94
N GLY A 394 21.78 12.89 20.85
CA GLY A 394 21.19 13.95 21.67
C GLY A 394 19.85 14.47 21.12
N ILE A 395 18.84 14.61 21.98
CA ILE A 395 17.59 15.32 21.68
C ILE A 395 17.72 16.75 22.21
N LEU A 396 17.61 17.76 21.34
CA LEU A 396 17.54 19.17 21.73
C LEU A 396 16.08 19.53 22.07
N ILE A 397 15.85 20.00 23.30
CA ILE A 397 14.63 20.71 23.69
C ILE A 397 15.05 22.07 24.27
N ASN A 398 14.59 23.15 23.64
CA ASN A 398 14.69 24.55 24.08
C ASN A 398 16.09 25.09 24.43
N ASP A 399 16.85 25.51 23.41
CA ASP A 399 17.88 26.58 23.42
C ASP A 399 18.79 26.73 24.66
N GLN A 400 19.15 25.64 25.34
CA GLN A 400 20.26 25.61 26.29
C GLN A 400 21.12 24.36 26.07
N VAL A 401 22.39 24.58 25.73
CA VAL A 401 23.42 23.54 25.64
C VAL A 401 23.79 23.13 27.06
N MET A 402 23.44 21.91 27.47
CA MET A 402 24.04 21.25 28.63
C MET A 402 25.07 20.24 28.13
N VAL A 403 26.34 20.47 28.48
CA VAL A 403 27.47 19.59 28.18
C VAL A 403 27.37 18.34 29.07
N ALA A 404 27.62 17.16 28.49
CA ALA A 404 27.72 15.90 29.20
C ALA A 404 28.98 15.89 30.11
N SER A 405 28.84 16.39 31.34
CA SER A 405 29.78 16.14 32.43
C SER A 405 29.12 16.02 33.82
N GLU A 406 27.80 15.84 33.89
CA GLU A 406 27.08 15.64 35.16
C GLU A 406 26.12 14.45 35.09
N ILE A 407 26.61 13.28 34.69
CA ILE A 407 25.98 11.99 35.00
C ILE A 407 27.09 11.01 35.37
N ASP A 408 27.75 11.28 36.49
CA ASP A 408 28.54 10.30 37.22
C ASP A 408 28.53 10.72 38.69
N GLY A 409 27.57 10.20 39.45
CA GLY A 409 27.40 10.68 40.81
C GLY A 409 26.35 10.04 41.68
N VAL A 410 25.76 8.87 41.37
CA VAL A 410 25.03 8.08 42.40
C VAL A 410 25.07 6.59 42.06
N SER A 411 26.22 5.96 42.24
CA SER A 411 26.31 4.51 42.42
C SER A 411 27.34 4.19 43.50
N ARG A 412 27.00 4.53 44.76
CA ARG A 412 27.55 3.91 45.97
C ARG A 412 26.50 3.95 47.08
N ASN A 413 26.41 2.82 47.79
CA ASN A 413 25.70 2.55 49.06
C ASN A 413 24.44 1.68 48.93
N TYR A 414 24.67 0.38 48.78
CA TYR A 414 23.96 -0.65 49.54
C TYR A 414 24.99 -1.69 49.99
N GLU A 415 25.50 -1.53 51.20
CA GLU A 415 25.95 -2.64 52.06
C GLU A 415 24.97 -2.72 53.23
N GLY A 416 24.52 -3.93 53.52
CA GLY A 416 23.53 -4.31 54.52
C GLY A 416 23.08 -5.73 54.26
#